data_AF-F0KGF6-F1
#
_entry.id   AF-F0KGF6-F1
#
_cell.length_a   1.000
_cell.length_b   1.000
_cell.length_c   1.000
_cell.angle_alpha   90.00
_cell.angle_beta   90.00
_cell.angle_gamma   90.00
#
_symmetry.space_group_name_H-M   'P 1'
#
loop_
_entity.id
_entity.type
_entity.pdbx_description
1 polymer ?
#
loop_
_entity_poly.entity_id
_entity_poly.type
_entity_poly.pdbx_seq_one_letter_code
_entity_poly.pdbx_strand_id
1 'polypeptide(L)' 'MPKIIEELRNLFRVGDQVVFMGDSVAHLSAEMIQPFESVSCLSIEKDLLDTDTLFQVKVLDYDQFADLVLTFNRCISLK' A
#
# COMPACT_ATOMS: atom_id res chain seq x y z
N MET A 1 10.38 7.28 -8.42
CA MET A 1 9.47 6.90 -7.31
C MET A 1 9.44 7.83 -6.08
N PRO A 2 10.29 8.87 -5.86
CA PRO A 2 10.17 9.64 -4.61
C PRO A 2 8.94 10.55 -4.55
N LYS A 3 8.54 11.15 -5.68
CA LYS A 3 7.42 12.11 -5.73
C LYS A 3 6.07 11.53 -5.31
N ILE A 4 5.75 10.30 -5.75
CA ILE A 4 4.46 9.66 -5.44
C ILE A 4 4.34 9.37 -3.95
N ILE A 5 5.43 8.95 -3.28
CA ILE A 5 5.43 8.73 -1.83
C ILE A 5 5.30 10.06 -1.09
N GLU A 6 5.94 11.13 -1.55
CA GLU A 6 5.76 12.47 -0.96
C GLU A 6 4.32 12.98 -1.12
N GLU A 7 3.71 12.80 -2.29
CA GLU A 7 2.30 13.13 -2.52
C GLU A 7 1.38 12.29 -1.64
N LEU A 8 1.63 10.98 -1.57
CA LEU A 8 0.90 10.07 -0.70
C LEU A 8 1.01 10.49 0.76
N ARG A 9 2.20 10.86 1.26
CA ARG A 9 2.38 11.39 2.62
C ARG A 9 1.58 12.67 2.89
N ASN A 10 1.47 13.54 1.89
CA ASN A 10 0.68 14.77 2.03
C ASN A 10 -0.84 14.52 2.02
N LEU A 11 -1.28 13.45 1.35
CA LEU A 11 -2.68 13.06 1.27
C LEU A 11 -3.12 12.16 2.43
N PHE A 12 -2.20 11.32 2.93
CA PHE A 12 -2.45 10.32 3.94
C PHE A 12 -2.91 10.94 5.25
N ARG A 13 -3.98 10.40 5.80
CA ARG A 13 -4.50 10.73 7.11
C ARG A 13 -4.57 9.47 7.97
N VAL A 14 -4.53 9.68 9.29
CA VAL A 14 -4.74 8.60 10.26
C VAL A 14 -6.11 7.97 9.99
N GLY A 15 -6.11 6.65 9.74
CA GLY A 15 -7.29 5.88 9.35
C GLY A 15 -7.43 5.61 7.84
N ASP A 16 -6.60 6.22 7.00
CA ASP A 16 -6.53 5.86 5.58
C ASP A 16 -5.80 4.53 5.39
N GLN A 17 -6.21 3.77 4.38
CA GLN A 17 -5.55 2.53 3.99
C GLN A 17 -4.81 2.73 2.68
N VAL A 18 -3.50 2.50 2.71
CA VAL A 18 -2.66 2.51 1.51
C VAL A 18 -2.59 1.09 0.95
N VAL A 19 -2.89 0.94 -0.34
CA VAL A 19 -2.72 -0.33 -1.06
C VAL A 19 -1.75 -0.11 -2.22
N PHE A 20 -0.64 -0.83 -2.20
CA PHE A 20 0.32 -0.85 -3.30
C PHE A 20 0.00 -2.00 -4.25
N MET A 21 0.04 -1.71 -5.55
CA MET A 21 -0.33 -2.65 -6.61
C MET A 21 0.64 -2.54 -7.81
N GLY A 22 0.79 -3.64 -8.54
CA GLY A 22 1.64 -3.75 -9.74
C GLY A 22 3.10 -3.43 -9.48
N ASP A 23 3.74 -2.75 -10.42
CA ASP A 23 5.17 -2.41 -10.37
C ASP A 23 5.57 -1.57 -9.15
N SER A 24 4.61 -0.85 -8.53
CA SER A 24 4.90 -0.08 -7.31
C SER A 24 5.35 -0.96 -6.15
N VAL A 25 4.86 -2.20 -6.09
CA VAL A 25 5.20 -3.16 -5.03
C VAL A 25 6.68 -3.57 -5.10
N ALA A 26 7.21 -3.77 -6.31
CA ALA A 26 8.62 -4.12 -6.52
C ALA A 26 9.61 -3.01 -6.12
N HIS A 27 9.13 -1.78 -5.94
CA HIS A 27 9.93 -0.63 -5.54
C HIS A 27 9.69 -0.19 -4.09
N LEU A 28 8.87 -0.93 -3.33
CA LEU A 28 8.62 -0.66 -1.93
C LEU A 28 9.83 -1.03 -1.08
N SER A 29 10.02 -0.27 0.00
CA SER A 29 10.94 -0.60 1.08
C SER A 29 10.31 -0.26 2.43
N ALA A 30 10.76 -0.94 3.47
CA ALA A 30 10.41 -0.68 4.87
C ALA A 30 10.44 0.81 5.22
N GLU A 31 11.46 1.55 4.79
CA GLU A 31 11.62 2.99 5.06
C GLU A 31 10.54 3.84 4.37
N MET A 32 10.10 3.44 3.18
CA MET A 32 9.07 4.17 2.44
C MET A 32 7.70 4.02 3.10
N ILE A 33 7.44 2.85 3.70
CA ILE A 33 6.15 2.51 4.32
C ILE A 33 6.06 2.85 5.80
N GLN A 34 7.19 3.05 6.47
CA GLN A 34 7.27 3.43 7.89
C GLN A 34 6.32 4.58 8.30
N PRO A 35 6.08 5.63 7.48
CA PRO A 35 5.18 6.72 7.83
C PRO A 35 3.68 6.37 7.79
N PHE A 36 3.31 5.24 7.20
CA PHE A 36 1.93 4.84 6.99
C PHE A 36 1.55 3.73 7.97
N GLU A 37 0.57 3.99 8.85
CA GLU A 37 0.13 3.00 9.85
C GLU A 37 -0.58 1.79 9.23
N SER A 38 -1.15 1.96 8.03
CA SER A 38 -1.98 0.95 7.37
C SER A 38 -1.57 0.81 5.92
N VAL A 39 -0.70 -0.17 5.67
CA VAL A 39 -0.17 -0.51 4.34
C VAL A 39 -0.56 -1.93 3.97
N SER A 40 -0.99 -2.11 2.73
CA SER A 40 -1.33 -3.41 2.18
C SER A 40 -0.80 -3.60 0.77
N CYS A 41 -0.61 -4.86 0.38
CA CYS A 41 -0.29 -5.27 -0.98
C CYS A 41 -1.14 -6.47 -1.37
N LEU A 42 -1.24 -6.76 -2.67
CA LEU A 42 -1.91 -7.96 -3.12
C LEU A 42 -1.04 -9.21 -2.92
N SER A 43 -1.69 -10.33 -2.60
CA SER A 43 -1.06 -11.63 -2.39
C SER A 43 -0.31 -12.15 -3.61
N ILE A 44 -0.78 -11.79 -4.81
CA ILE A 44 -0.12 -12.10 -6.09
C ILE A 44 1.21 -11.34 -6.29
N GLU A 45 1.40 -10.24 -5.55
CA GLU A 45 2.54 -9.33 -5.69
C GLU A 45 3.45 -9.37 -4.46
N LYS A 46 3.05 -10.07 -3.38
CA LYS A 46 3.82 -10.18 -2.13
C LYS A 46 5.24 -10.71 -2.34
N ASP A 47 5.45 -11.53 -3.37
CA ASP A 47 6.75 -12.14 -3.68
C ASP A 47 7.74 -11.14 -4.32
N LEU A 48 7.26 -9.95 -4.68
CA LEU A 48 8.10 -8.84 -5.13
C LEU A 48 8.68 -8.04 -3.95
N LEU A 49 8.14 -8.21 -2.74
CA LEU A 49 8.61 -7.55 -1.54
C LEU A 49 9.79 -8.29 -0.94
N ASP A 50 10.75 -7.54 -0.40
CA ASP A 50 11.70 -8.10 0.53
C ASP A 50 11.01 -8.51 1.84
N THR A 51 11.67 -9.39 2.59
CA THR A 51 11.16 -9.94 3.84
C THR A 51 10.81 -8.86 4.87
N ASP A 52 11.63 -7.82 5.01
CA ASP A 52 11.47 -6.78 6.03
C ASP A 52 10.27 -5.88 5.74
N THR A 53 10.06 -5.56 4.46
CA THR A 53 8.89 -4.85 3.97
C THR A 53 7.64 -5.70 4.09
N LEU A 54 7.71 -6.99 3.73
CA LEU A 54 6.59 -7.92 3.85
C LEU A 54 6.09 -8.05 5.31
N PHE A 55 6.97 -7.99 6.30
CA PHE A 55 6.59 -8.02 7.72
C PHE A 55 5.79 -6.79 8.17
N GLN A 56 5.89 -5.67 7.47
CA GLN A 56 5.21 -4.42 7.78
C GLN A 56 3.98 -4.18 6.89
N VAL A 57 3.80 -4.98 5.84
CA VAL A 57 2.70 -4.86 4.90
C VAL A 57 1.68 -5.96 5.12
N LYS A 58 0.41 -5.58 5.20
CA LYS A 58 -0.68 -6.54 5.24
C LYS A 58 -0.93 -7.09 3.83
N VAL A 59 -0.73 -8.38 3.65
CA VAL A 59 -1.06 -9.06 2.40
C VAL A 59 -2.57 -9.28 2.30
N LEU A 60 -3.17 -8.82 1.21
CA LEU A 60 -4.60 -8.98 0.90
C LEU A 60 -4.77 -9.85 -0.35
N ASP A 61 -5.77 -10.71 -0.38
CA ASP A 61 -6.24 -11.27 -1.65
C ASP A 61 -7.15 -10.27 -2.39
N TYR A 62 -7.53 -10.62 -3.63
CA TYR A 62 -8.33 -9.73 -4.46
C TYR A 62 -9.75 -9.53 -3.90
N ASP A 63 -10.32 -10.56 -3.26
CA ASP A 63 -11.65 -10.50 -2.65
C ASP A 63 -11.64 -9.54 -1.44
N GLN A 64 -10.64 -9.66 -0.56
CA GLN A 64 -10.40 -8.77 0.56
C GLN A 64 -10.13 -7.34 0.11
N PHE A 65 -9.38 -7.14 -0.98
CA PHE A 65 -9.18 -5.83 -1.56
C PHE A 65 -10.49 -5.22 -2.06
N ALA A 66 -11.33 -5.99 -2.75
CA ALA A 66 -12.63 -5.53 -3.22
C ALA A 66 -13.51 -5.09 -2.05
N ASP A 67 -13.60 -5.91 -1.00
CA ASP A 67 -14.34 -5.58 0.23
C ASP A 67 -13.79 -4.33 0.91
N LEU A 68 -12.47 -4.22 1.01
CA LEU A 68 -11.80 -3.06 1.60
C LEU A 68 -12.18 -1.78 0.88
N VAL A 69 -12.09 -1.75 -0.45
CA VAL A 69 -12.45 -0.57 -1.26
C VAL A 69 -13.91 -0.15 -1.03
N LEU A 70 -14.82 -1.12 -0.81
CA LEU A 70 -16.22 -0.84 -0.50
C LEU A 70 -16.43 -0.22 0.89
N THR A 71 -15.50 -0.42 1.83
CA THR A 71 -15.56 0.21 3.16
C THR A 71 -15.20 1.70 3.17
N PHE A 72 -14.55 2.20 2.11
CA PHE A 72 -14.13 3.59 2.01
C PHE A 72 -15.02 4.39 1.06
N ASN A 73 -15.49 5.55 1.52
CA ASN A 73 -16.28 6.48 0.69
C ASN A 73 -15.43 7.24 -0.35
N ARG A 74 -14.11 7.25 -0.21
CA ARG A 74 -13.18 7.95 -1.10
C ARG A 74 -11.97 7.06 -1.38
N CYS A 75 -11.72 6.81 -2.65
CA CYS A 75 -10.53 6.11 -3.12
C CYS A 75 -9.68 7.05 -3.97
N ILE A 76 -8.38 7.09 -3.72
CA ILE A 76 -7.42 7.90 -4.46
C ILE A 76 -6.43 6.95 -5.13
N SER A 77 -6.30 7.04 -6.45
CA SER A 77 -5.30 6.29 -7.20
C SER A 77 -4.21 7.23 -7.68
N LEU A 78 -2.98 7.02 -7.22
CA LEU A 78 -1.78 7.71 -7.72
C LEU A 78 -1.16 6.83 -8.82
N LYS A 79 -0.77 7.43 -9.94
CA LYS A 79 -0.17 6.76 -11.10
C LYS A 79 1.14 7.43 -11.48
#